data_AF-A0A8J5IKE4-F1
#
_entry.id   AF-A0A8J5IKE4-F1
#
_cell.length_a   1.000
_cell.length_b   1.000
_cell.length_c   1.000
_cell.angle_alpha   90.00
_cell.angle_beta   90.00
_cell.angle_gamma   90.00
#
_symmetry.space_group_name_H-M   'P 1'
#
loop_
_entity.id
_entity.type
_entity.pdbx_description
1 polymer ?
#
loop_
_entity_poly.entity_id
_entity_poly.type
_entity_poly.pdbx_seq_one_letter_code
_entity_poly.pdbx_strand_id
1 'polypeptide(L)'
;MNTYFALAAAIVGLVGTADATACTAAEQQSAYLGMVGLLTGTSLNECASESGYNMLYATALPTDDERKAMCAVQACHDLIVAVLATNPPDCDLTIPTSNAVMNVHELASTFETQCETLVATTAPPTEAPTTAPTDAPTTAPTPAPTEPVVPGGAC
;
A
#
# COMPACT_ATOMS: atom_id res chain seq x y z
N MET A 1 43.31 0.80 23.24
CA MET A 1 43.73 -0.47 22.61
C MET A 1 43.55 -1.58 23.63
N ASN A 2 42.91 -2.68 23.21
CA ASN A 2 42.74 -3.99 23.87
C ASN A 2 41.79 -4.10 25.06
N THR A 3 40.62 -4.71 24.82
CA THR A 3 40.28 -5.97 25.49
C THR A 3 39.58 -6.92 24.51
N TYR A 4 39.83 -8.20 24.75
CA TYR A 4 39.66 -9.34 23.88
C TYR A 4 38.19 -9.76 23.76
N PHE A 5 37.63 -9.77 22.55
CA PHE A 5 36.38 -10.49 22.26
C PHE A 5 36.71 -11.82 21.58
N ALA A 6 36.92 -12.84 22.40
CA ALA A 6 36.79 -14.22 22.00
C ALA A 6 35.56 -14.78 22.70
N LEU A 7 34.45 -14.90 21.98
CA LEU A 7 33.36 -15.81 22.32
C LEU A 7 32.75 -16.30 21.01
N ALA A 8 33.32 -17.41 20.53
CA ALA A 8 32.63 -18.33 19.66
C ALA A 8 31.53 -19.02 20.48
N ALA A 9 30.28 -18.98 19.99
CA ALA A 9 29.21 -19.85 20.44
C ALA A 9 28.51 -20.41 19.20
N ALA A 10 28.58 -21.73 19.08
CA ALA A 10 28.06 -22.52 17.98
C ALA A 10 26.55 -22.75 18.10
N ILE A 11 25.87 -22.50 16.97
CA ILE A 11 24.63 -23.07 16.42
C ILE A 11 23.98 -24.29 17.13
N VAL A 12 22.71 -24.14 17.52
CA VAL A 12 21.65 -25.18 17.50
C VAL A 12 20.35 -24.52 17.03
N GLY A 13 19.72 -25.06 15.98
CA GLY A 13 18.78 -24.32 15.12
C GLY A 13 17.28 -24.62 15.21
N LEU A 14 16.55 -24.18 14.18
CA LEU A 14 15.30 -24.79 13.70
C LEU A 14 15.16 -24.51 12.19
N VAL A 15 14.76 -25.54 11.47
CA VAL A 15 14.59 -25.62 10.02
C VAL A 15 13.34 -24.87 9.60
N GLY A 16 13.47 -23.94 8.66
CA GLY A 16 12.38 -23.38 7.89
C GLY A 16 12.96 -22.95 6.55
N THR A 17 12.64 -23.67 5.47
CA THR A 17 13.14 -23.39 4.12
C THR A 17 12.49 -22.10 3.59
N ALA A 18 13.19 -21.00 3.79
CA ALA A 18 13.29 -19.84 2.92
C ALA A 18 14.63 -19.20 3.32
N ASP A 19 15.62 -19.19 2.42
CA ASP A 19 16.99 -18.79 2.75
C ASP A 19 17.11 -17.26 2.92
N ALA A 20 16.33 -16.66 3.82
CA ALA A 20 16.61 -15.34 4.32
C ALA A 20 17.66 -15.47 5.44
N THR A 21 18.77 -14.78 5.26
CA THR A 21 19.84 -14.77 6.27
C THR A 21 19.28 -14.10 7.52
N ALA A 22 19.43 -14.74 8.69
CA ALA A 22 19.08 -14.11 9.96
C ALA A 22 19.84 -12.77 10.08
N CYS A 23 19.13 -11.69 10.37
CA CYS A 23 19.74 -10.36 10.49
C CYS A 23 20.91 -10.40 11.49
N THR A 24 22.02 -9.75 11.14
CA THR A 24 23.11 -9.52 12.10
C THR A 24 22.63 -8.63 13.24
N ALA A 25 23.29 -8.69 14.40
CA ALA A 25 22.93 -7.84 15.54
C ALA A 25 22.92 -6.34 15.21
N ALA A 26 23.81 -5.88 14.30
CA ALA A 26 23.86 -4.51 13.84
C ALA A 26 22.64 -4.13 12.98
N GLU A 27 22.24 -5.03 12.07
CA GLU A 27 21.05 -4.87 11.22
C GLU A 27 19.76 -4.86 12.04
N GLN A 28 19.64 -5.78 13.02
CA GLN A 28 18.53 -5.76 13.95
C GLN A 28 18.47 -4.42 14.68
N GLN A 29 19.59 -3.95 15.23
CA GLN A 29 19.63 -2.70 15.99
C GLN A 29 19.21 -1.48 15.15
N SER A 30 19.67 -1.40 13.91
CA SER A 30 19.24 -0.35 12.97
C SER A 30 17.75 -0.44 12.63
N ALA A 31 17.24 -1.65 12.36
CA ALA A 31 15.82 -1.86 12.06
C ALA A 31 14.93 -1.49 13.26
N TYR A 32 15.33 -1.85 14.48
CA TYR A 32 14.63 -1.44 15.70
C TYR A 32 14.63 0.07 15.90
N LEU A 33 15.75 0.75 15.66
CA LEU A 33 15.82 2.21 15.78
C LEU A 33 14.94 2.90 14.73
N GLY A 34 14.91 2.38 13.50
CA GLY A 34 13.99 2.82 12.45
C GLY A 34 12.54 2.63 12.85
N MET A 35 12.17 1.43 13.33
CA MET A 35 10.82 1.16 13.82
C MET A 35 10.42 2.05 14.98
N VAL A 36 11.29 2.33 15.96
CA VAL A 36 11.00 3.26 17.07
C VAL A 36 10.67 4.66 16.54
N GLY A 37 11.37 5.13 15.50
CA GLY A 37 11.02 6.37 14.82
C GLY A 37 9.60 6.32 14.25
N LEU A 38 9.22 5.21 13.63
CA LEU A 38 7.89 5.00 13.07
C LEU A 38 6.79 4.83 14.14
N LEU A 39 7.10 4.29 15.32
CA LEU A 39 6.17 4.20 16.45
C LEU A 39 5.69 5.59 16.92
N THR A 40 6.48 6.64 16.67
CA THR A 40 6.08 8.02 16.96
C THR A 40 5.21 8.63 15.86
N GLY A 41 5.13 7.98 14.70
CA GLY A 41 4.29 8.40 13.58
C GLY A 41 2.85 7.94 13.74
N THR A 42 1.89 8.80 13.34
CA THR A 42 0.46 8.45 13.34
C THR A 42 0.13 7.38 12.29
N SER A 43 0.89 7.32 11.20
CA SER A 43 0.69 6.40 10.07
C SER A 43 0.68 4.94 10.47
N LEU A 44 1.49 4.54 11.47
CA LEU A 44 1.52 3.16 11.96
C LEU A 44 0.22 2.79 12.68
N ASN A 45 -0.27 3.68 13.54
CA ASN A 45 -1.49 3.47 14.30
C ASN A 45 -2.74 3.54 13.41
N GLU A 46 -2.78 4.49 12.48
CA GLU A 46 -3.86 4.63 11.49
C GLU A 46 -3.88 3.45 10.53
N CYS A 47 -2.73 3.05 9.99
CA CYS A 47 -2.63 1.85 9.15
C CYS A 47 -3.14 0.61 9.90
N ALA A 48 -2.70 0.38 11.13
CA ALA A 48 -3.13 -0.78 11.90
C ALA A 48 -4.63 -0.75 12.26
N SER A 49 -5.19 0.43 12.54
CA SER A 49 -6.59 0.57 12.94
C SER A 49 -7.54 0.43 11.74
N GLU A 50 -7.20 1.02 10.60
CA GLU A 50 -8.05 1.02 9.41
C GLU A 50 -7.92 -0.28 8.61
N SER A 51 -6.72 -0.87 8.55
CA SER A 51 -6.51 -2.15 7.86
C SER A 51 -6.82 -3.37 8.73
N GLY A 52 -6.87 -3.20 10.06
CA GLY A 52 -7.00 -4.30 11.02
C GLY A 52 -5.72 -5.11 11.24
N TYR A 53 -4.63 -4.81 10.52
CA TYR A 53 -3.37 -5.53 10.60
C TYR A 53 -2.31 -4.72 11.35
N ASN A 54 -1.95 -5.18 12.55
CA ASN A 54 -0.93 -4.52 13.37
C ASN A 54 0.43 -5.24 13.27
N MET A 55 1.34 -4.71 12.46
CA MET A 55 2.71 -5.25 12.28
C MET A 55 3.46 -5.50 13.60
N LEU A 56 3.17 -4.76 14.68
CA LEU A 56 3.86 -4.91 15.97
C LEU A 56 3.41 -6.14 16.77
N TYR A 57 2.17 -6.57 16.57
CA TYR A 57 1.54 -7.67 17.32
C TYR A 57 1.17 -8.86 16.44
N ALA A 58 1.24 -8.70 15.11
CA ALA A 58 1.03 -9.78 14.18
C ALA A 58 2.11 -10.86 14.39
N THR A 59 1.65 -12.10 14.48
CA THR A 59 2.50 -13.30 14.62
C THR A 59 2.75 -13.98 13.29
N ALA A 60 2.14 -13.50 12.22
CA ALA A 60 2.21 -14.07 10.87
C ALA A 60 2.13 -12.94 9.83
N LEU A 61 2.58 -13.23 8.60
CA LEU A 61 2.43 -12.33 7.46
C LEU A 61 0.95 -11.97 7.22
N PRO A 62 0.63 -10.76 6.71
CA PRO A 62 -0.74 -10.42 6.33
C PRO A 62 -1.23 -11.38 5.24
N THR A 63 -2.46 -11.88 5.39
CA THR A 63 -3.13 -12.63 4.31
C THR A 63 -3.42 -11.73 3.11
N ASP A 64 -3.76 -12.30 1.96
CA ASP A 64 -4.11 -11.52 0.76
C ASP A 64 -5.24 -10.52 1.01
N ASP A 65 -6.26 -10.93 1.77
CA ASP A 65 -7.39 -10.07 2.11
C ASP A 65 -6.98 -8.93 3.06
N GLU A 66 -6.16 -9.20 4.08
CA GLU A 66 -5.63 -8.18 4.99
C GLU A 66 -4.71 -7.22 4.26
N ARG A 67 -3.82 -7.74 3.40
CA ARG A 67 -2.94 -6.91 2.58
C ARG A 67 -3.74 -6.01 1.65
N LYS A 68 -4.80 -6.52 1.03
CA LYS A 68 -5.69 -5.71 0.19
C LYS A 68 -6.41 -4.62 0.98
N ALA A 69 -6.78 -4.89 2.23
CA ALA A 69 -7.28 -3.85 3.14
C ALA A 69 -6.19 -2.80 3.43
N MET A 70 -4.94 -3.22 3.69
CA MET A 70 -3.81 -2.30 3.84
C MET A 70 -3.56 -1.47 2.58
N CYS A 71 -3.69 -2.06 1.40
CA CYS A 71 -3.53 -1.37 0.11
C CYS A 71 -4.59 -0.30 -0.13
N ALA A 72 -5.78 -0.43 0.47
CA ALA A 72 -6.83 0.58 0.36
C ALA A 72 -6.63 1.76 1.32
N VAL A 73 -5.69 1.66 2.26
CA VAL A 73 -5.46 2.66 3.31
C VAL A 73 -4.21 3.47 2.99
N GLN A 74 -4.39 4.77 2.71
CA GLN A 74 -3.28 5.67 2.36
C GLN A 74 -2.20 5.75 3.45
N ALA A 75 -2.61 5.72 4.73
CA ALA A 75 -1.68 5.72 5.86
C ALA A 75 -0.73 4.50 5.88
N CYS A 76 -1.15 3.36 5.30
CA CYS A 76 -0.29 2.20 5.14
C CYS A 76 0.77 2.42 4.06
N HIS A 77 0.44 3.11 2.96
CA HIS A 77 1.41 3.48 1.94
C HIS A 77 2.45 4.46 2.51
N ASP A 78 2.00 5.49 3.23
CA ASP A 78 2.91 6.46 3.88
C ASP A 78 3.81 5.78 4.91
N LEU A 79 3.28 4.80 5.65
CA LEU A 79 4.06 3.98 6.58
C LEU A 79 5.15 3.20 5.83
N ILE A 80 4.83 2.54 4.73
CA ILE A 80 5.79 1.74 3.95
C ILE A 80 6.88 2.62 3.33
N VAL A 81 6.52 3.82 2.84
CA VAL A 81 7.50 4.82 2.37
C VAL A 81 8.42 5.25 3.52
N ALA A 82 7.86 5.50 4.71
CA ALA A 82 8.66 5.81 5.89
C ALA A 82 9.56 4.64 6.31
N VAL A 83 9.08 3.39 6.24
CA VAL A 83 9.88 2.19 6.49
C VAL A 83 11.05 2.14 5.51
N LEU A 84 10.81 2.24 4.20
CA LEU A 84 11.86 2.23 3.18
C LEU A 84 12.86 3.38 3.36
N ALA A 85 12.40 4.56 3.80
CA ALA A 85 13.27 5.69 4.11
C ALA A 85 14.23 5.44 5.29
N THR A 86 13.90 4.50 6.19
CA THR A 86 14.83 4.03 7.24
C THR A 86 15.89 3.05 6.72
N ASN A 87 15.82 2.70 5.43
CA ASN A 87 16.72 1.78 4.74
C ASN A 87 16.87 0.44 5.48
N PRO A 88 15.76 -0.31 5.65
CA PRO A 88 15.78 -1.55 6.40
C PRO A 88 16.65 -2.59 5.68
N PRO A 89 17.36 -3.44 6.44
CA PRO A 89 18.17 -4.51 5.88
C PRO A 89 17.29 -5.62 5.30
N ASP A 90 17.74 -6.23 4.20
CA ASP A 90 17.11 -7.38 3.56
C ASP A 90 17.52 -8.67 4.26
N CYS A 91 16.87 -8.93 5.40
CA CYS A 91 17.18 -10.07 6.26
C CYS A 91 15.97 -10.46 7.11
N ASP A 92 16.02 -11.68 7.64
CA ASP A 92 14.96 -12.19 8.50
C ASP A 92 15.04 -11.56 9.89
N LEU A 93 14.14 -10.62 10.14
CA LEU A 93 14.05 -9.90 11.39
C LEU A 93 13.06 -10.61 12.32
N THR A 94 13.54 -11.03 13.48
CA THR A 94 12.66 -11.52 14.55
C THR A 94 12.10 -10.33 15.32
N ILE A 95 10.79 -10.15 15.28
CA ILE A 95 10.07 -9.15 16.09
C ILE A 95 9.99 -9.67 17.53
N PRO A 96 10.43 -8.93 18.55
CA PRO A 96 10.61 -9.46 19.90
C PRO A 96 9.28 -9.50 20.68
N THR A 97 8.30 -8.70 20.26
CA THR A 97 6.95 -8.65 20.82
C THR A 97 6.12 -9.86 20.39
N SER A 98 6.31 -10.35 19.16
CA SER A 98 5.47 -11.41 18.56
C SER A 98 6.23 -12.70 18.22
N ASN A 99 7.57 -12.70 18.30
CA ASN A 99 8.45 -13.76 17.77
C ASN A 99 8.22 -14.09 16.29
N ALA A 100 7.59 -13.18 15.53
CA ALA A 100 7.42 -13.32 14.10
C ALA A 100 8.76 -13.06 13.40
N VAL A 101 9.13 -13.91 12.45
CA VAL A 101 10.32 -13.75 11.61
C VAL A 101 9.86 -13.27 10.24
N MET A 102 10.22 -12.05 9.87
CA MET A 102 9.79 -11.43 8.62
C MET A 102 10.87 -10.52 8.04
N ASN A 103 11.03 -10.54 6.71
CA ASN A 103 11.89 -9.62 5.99
C ASN A 103 11.16 -8.30 5.72
N VAL A 104 11.43 -7.29 6.55
CA VAL A 104 10.76 -5.98 6.47
C VAL A 104 11.12 -5.25 5.17
N HIS A 105 12.33 -5.44 4.64
CA HIS A 105 12.75 -4.82 3.38
C HIS A 105 12.00 -5.41 2.19
N GLU A 106 11.96 -6.74 2.09
CA GLU A 106 11.23 -7.44 1.04
C GLU A 106 9.74 -7.09 1.11
N LEU A 107 9.17 -7.10 2.31
CA LEU A 107 7.75 -6.81 2.51
C LEU A 107 7.42 -5.37 2.10
N ALA A 108 8.28 -4.40 2.43
CA ALA A 108 8.08 -3.00 2.08
C ALA A 108 8.31 -2.72 0.60
N SER A 109 9.34 -3.31 -0.02
CA SER A 109 9.67 -3.11 -1.43
C SER A 109 8.65 -3.77 -2.37
N THR A 110 8.08 -4.90 -1.97
CA THR A 110 7.06 -5.62 -2.75
C THR A 110 5.63 -5.16 -2.45
N PHE A 111 5.42 -4.33 -1.41
CA PHE A 111 4.09 -3.93 -0.97
C PHE A 111 3.28 -3.25 -2.08
N GLU A 112 3.83 -2.21 -2.72
CA GLU A 112 3.11 -1.49 -3.78
C GLU A 112 2.80 -2.38 -4.99
N THR A 113 3.77 -3.17 -5.44
CA THR A 113 3.57 -4.09 -6.58
C THR A 113 2.50 -5.14 -6.26
N GLN A 114 2.52 -5.70 -5.06
CA GLN A 114 1.48 -6.64 -4.62
C GLN A 114 0.12 -5.94 -4.52
N CYS A 115 0.07 -4.70 -4.01
CA CYS A 115 -1.17 -3.92 -3.98
C CYS A 115 -1.77 -3.74 -5.38
N GLU A 116 -0.99 -3.34 -6.38
CA GLU A 116 -1.46 -3.21 -7.76
C GLU A 116 -1.99 -4.55 -8.31
N THR A 117 -1.28 -5.65 -8.03
CA THR A 117 -1.63 -6.99 -8.51
C THR A 117 -2.95 -7.49 -7.89
N LEU A 118 -3.12 -7.26 -6.58
CA LEU A 118 -4.33 -7.64 -5.84
C LEU A 118 -5.54 -6.78 -6.24
N VAL A 119 -5.34 -5.47 -6.45
CA VAL A 119 -6.39 -4.57 -6.95
C VAL A 119 -6.79 -4.93 -8.37
N ALA A 120 -5.83 -5.21 -9.26
CA ALA A 120 -6.10 -5.61 -10.64
C ALA A 120 -6.88 -6.94 -10.74
N THR A 121 -6.65 -7.86 -9.81
CA THR A 121 -7.37 -9.14 -9.75
C THR A 121 -8.81 -8.99 -9.23
N THR A 122 -9.10 -7.88 -8.54
CA THR A 122 -10.42 -7.61 -7.92
C THR A 122 -11.28 -6.66 -8.74
N ALA A 123 -10.67 -5.84 -9.60
CA ALA A 123 -11.42 -5.06 -10.56
C ALA A 123 -12.20 -6.04 -11.47
N PRO A 124 -13.53 -5.91 -11.62
CA PRO A 124 -14.23 -6.62 -12.68
C PRO A 124 -13.57 -6.24 -14.02
N PRO A 125 -13.58 -7.13 -15.05
CA PRO A 125 -13.01 -6.78 -16.33
C PRO A 125 -13.58 -5.43 -16.75
N THR A 126 -12.70 -4.45 -16.92
CA THR A 126 -13.05 -3.12 -17.42
C THR A 126 -13.91 -3.34 -18.66
N GLU A 127 -15.21 -3.03 -18.56
CA GLU A 127 -16.06 -3.02 -19.73
C GLU A 127 -15.41 -2.07 -20.73
N ALA A 128 -15.05 -2.60 -21.90
CA ALA A 128 -14.51 -1.84 -23.01
C ALA A 128 -15.34 -0.56 -23.20
N PRO A 129 -14.75 0.57 -23.62
CA PRO A 129 -15.48 1.80 -23.79
C PRO A 129 -16.65 1.54 -24.72
N THR A 130 -17.87 1.57 -24.16
CA THR A 130 -19.09 1.53 -24.95
C THR A 130 -19.07 2.79 -25.79
N THR A 131 -18.78 2.63 -27.08
CA THR A 131 -18.82 3.71 -28.06
C THR A 131 -20.21 4.32 -28.03
N ALA A 132 -20.31 5.56 -27.55
CA ALA A 132 -21.53 6.34 -27.64
C ALA A 132 -22.01 6.38 -29.10
N PRO A 133 -23.32 6.21 -29.37
CA PRO A 133 -23.83 6.44 -30.71
C PRO A 133 -23.64 7.92 -31.04
N THR A 134 -22.93 8.18 -32.14
CA THR A 134 -22.84 9.52 -32.74
C THR A 134 -24.21 9.85 -33.30
N ASP A 135 -24.98 10.67 -32.59
CA ASP A 135 -26.17 11.30 -33.14
C ASP A 135 -25.76 12.35 -34.18
N ALA A 136 -26.31 12.18 -35.38
CA ALA A 136 -26.08 12.98 -36.57
C ALA A 136 -26.44 14.48 -36.37
N PRO A 137 -25.87 15.40 -37.18
CA PRO A 137 -26.11 16.83 -37.01
C PRO A 137 -27.54 17.21 -37.41
N THR A 138 -28.33 17.66 -36.45
CA THR A 138 -29.61 18.36 -36.68
C THR A 138 -29.34 19.66 -37.45
N THR A 139 -29.81 19.69 -38.69
CA THR A 139 -29.74 20.87 -39.55
C THR A 139 -30.78 21.90 -39.10
N ALA A 140 -30.34 23.14 -38.86
CA ALA A 140 -31.19 24.26 -38.48
C ALA A 140 -32.18 24.65 -39.58
N PRO A 141 -33.43 25.02 -39.26
CA PRO A 141 -34.26 25.81 -40.18
C PRO A 141 -34.07 27.32 -39.94
N THR A 142 -33.77 27.99 -41.05
CA THR A 142 -33.81 29.42 -41.37
C THR A 142 -34.88 30.25 -40.63
N PRO A 143 -34.57 31.47 -40.14
CA PRO A 143 -35.58 32.40 -39.66
C PRO A 143 -36.33 33.05 -40.84
N ALA A 144 -37.66 33.04 -40.79
CA ALA A 144 -38.53 33.78 -41.71
C ALA A 144 -38.71 35.25 -41.26
N PRO A 145 -38.99 36.18 -42.19
CA PRO A 145 -39.01 37.62 -41.91
C PRO A 145 -40.31 38.09 -41.25
N THR A 146 -40.16 39.14 -40.43
CA THR A 146 -41.17 39.95 -39.75
C THR A 146 -42.22 40.55 -40.70
N GLU A 147 -43.49 40.57 -40.28
CA GLU A 147 -44.48 41.56 -40.74
C GLU A 147 -45.40 42.05 -39.60
N PRO A 148 -45.99 43.26 -39.74
CA PRO A 148 -46.31 44.15 -38.63
C PRO A 148 -47.72 44.01 -38.05
N VAL A 149 -47.84 44.42 -36.79
CA VAL A 149 -49.09 44.58 -36.02
C VAL A 149 -50.06 45.55 -36.73
N VAL A 150 -51.30 45.12 -36.93
CA VAL A 150 -52.45 45.99 -37.22
C VAL A 150 -53.45 45.90 -36.05
N PRO A 151 -53.86 47.03 -35.44
CA PRO A 151 -54.93 47.04 -34.44
C PRO A 151 -56.28 47.37 -35.09
N GLY A 152 -57.33 46.57 -34.80
CA GLY A 152 -58.71 47.06 -34.89
C GLY A 152 -59.76 46.08 -35.43
N GLY A 153 -60.89 46.02 -34.69
CA GLY A 153 -62.21 46.08 -35.33
C GLY A 153 -63.13 44.85 -35.22
N ALA A 154 -64.07 44.94 -34.29
CA ALA A 154 -65.49 44.54 -34.38
C ALA A 154 -65.87 43.11 -34.80
N CYS A 155 -66.56 42.39 -33.92
CA CYS A 155 -68.02 42.13 -33.94
C CYS A 155 -68.45 41.63 -32.55
#